data_AF-A0A953Q4A2-F1
#
_entry.id   AF-A0A953Q4A2-F1
#
_cell.length_a   1.000
_cell.length_b   1.000
_cell.length_c   1.000
_cell.angle_alpha   90.00
_cell.angle_beta   90.00
_cell.angle_gamma   90.00
#
_symmetry.space_group_name_H-M   'P 1'
#
loop_
_entity.id
_entity.type
_entity.pdbx_description
1 polymer ?
#
loop_
_entity_poly.entity_id
_entity_poly.type
_entity_poly.pdbx_seq_one_letter_code
_entity_poly.pdbx_strand_id
1 'polypeptide(L)' 'MQPSDRLTGKEVQVASLVWEGLTNREIAMVIGTTEQVVKNYLRNTFDKLGVWSRLELALYVANHGGPRWREPNGVLP' A
#
# COMPACT_ATOMS: atom_id res chain seq x y z
N MET A 1 -14.84 2.68 -10.26
CA MET A 1 -14.34 1.63 -9.35
C MET A 1 -12.88 1.95 -9.13
N GLN A 2 -12.52 2.37 -7.92
CA GLN A 2 -11.15 2.77 -7.62
C GLN A 2 -10.29 1.52 -7.46
N PRO A 3 -9.01 1.51 -7.85
CA PRO A 3 -8.18 0.33 -7.69
C PRO A 3 -7.98 -0.09 -6.22
N SER A 4 -8.08 0.87 -5.31
CA SER A 4 -8.09 0.65 -3.86
C SER A 4 -9.23 -0.28 -3.41
N ASP A 5 -10.35 -0.32 -4.14
CA ASP A 5 -11.52 -1.15 -3.81
C ASP A 5 -11.21 -2.66 -3.95
N ARG A 6 -10.15 -3.02 -4.68
CA ARG A 6 -9.69 -4.42 -4.85
C ARG A 6 -8.77 -4.88 -3.73
N LEU A 7 -8.34 -3.97 -2.87
CA LEU A 7 -7.39 -4.21 -1.80
C LEU A 7 -8.10 -4.19 -0.44
N THR A 8 -7.55 -4.96 0.49
CA THR A 8 -7.94 -4.85 1.91
C THR A 8 -7.36 -3.56 2.50
N GLY A 9 -7.95 -3.05 3.59
CA GLY A 9 -7.46 -1.83 4.23
C GLY A 9 -5.96 -1.86 4.59
N LYS A 10 -5.41 -3.04 4.94
CA LYS A 10 -3.97 -3.22 5.21
C LYS A 10 -3.12 -3.16 3.94
N GLU A 11 -3.58 -3.75 2.85
CA GLU A 11 -2.89 -3.68 1.55
C GLU A 11 -2.87 -2.25 1.00
N VAL A 12 -3.98 -1.53 1.12
CA VAL A 12 -4.06 -0.09 0.79
C VAL A 12 -3.08 0.73 1.62
N GLN A 13 -3.03 0.47 2.94
CA GLN A 13 -2.11 1.15 3.85
C GLN A 13 -0.65 0.87 3.48
N VAL A 14 -0.28 -0.38 3.21
CA VAL A 14 1.06 -0.76 2.75
C VAL A 14 1.41 -0.10 1.42
N ALA A 15 0.50 -0.11 0.43
CA ALA A 15 0.73 0.51 -0.87
C ALA A 15 0.95 2.02 -0.78
N SER A 16 0.19 2.71 0.09
CA SER A 16 0.34 4.14 0.34
C SER A 16 1.70 4.46 0.94
N LEU A 17 2.14 3.67 1.94
CA LEU A 17 3.46 3.87 2.56
C LEU A 17 4.61 3.54 1.59
N VAL A 18 4.43 2.60 0.66
CA VAL A 18 5.39 2.35 -0.42
C VAL A 18 5.54 3.57 -1.32
N TRP A 19 4.41 4.18 -1.71
CA TRP A 19 4.38 5.39 -2.52
C TRP A 19 5.08 6.57 -1.83
N GLU A 20 4.94 6.68 -0.51
CA GLU A 20 5.66 7.66 0.32
C GLU A 20 7.17 7.38 0.44
N GLY A 21 7.64 6.22 -0.05
CA GLY A 21 9.05 5.85 -0.06
C GLY A 21 9.51 5.01 1.14
N LEU A 22 8.62 4.61 2.04
CA LEU A 22 9.00 3.87 3.26
C LEU A 22 9.45 2.43 2.95
N THR A 23 10.59 2.03 3.49
CA THR A 23 11.10 0.66 3.41
C THR A 23 10.17 -0.34 4.11
N ASN A 24 10.28 -1.62 3.77
CA ASN A 24 9.45 -2.67 4.40
C ASN A 24 9.59 -2.69 5.93
N ARG A 25 10.78 -2.32 6.45
CA ARG A 25 11.05 -2.18 7.89
C ARG A 25 10.27 -1.04 8.51
N GLU A 26 10.29 0.13 7.87
CA GLU A 26 9.54 1.30 8.34
C GLU A 26 8.04 1.05 8.27
N ILE A 27 7.56 0.45 7.17
CA ILE A 27 6.16 0.05 7.02
C ILE A 27 5.76 -0.90 8.16
N ALA A 28 6.58 -1.90 8.44
CA ALA A 28 6.34 -2.87 9.50
C ALA A 28 6.21 -2.17 10.88
N MET A 29 7.08 -1.20 11.17
CA MET A 29 7.00 -0.39 12.39
C MET A 29 5.72 0.46 12.43
N VAL A 30 5.36 1.12 11.33
CA VAL A 30 4.17 1.99 11.25
C VAL A 30 2.87 1.22 11.45
N ILE A 31 2.74 0.03 10.85
CA ILE A 31 1.49 -0.76 10.93
C ILE A 31 1.48 -1.77 12.08
N GLY A 32 2.55 -1.85 12.87
CA GLY A 32 2.69 -2.77 14.01
C GLY A 32 2.81 -4.24 13.62
N THR A 33 3.61 -4.57 12.61
CA THR A 33 3.83 -5.95 12.15
C THR A 33 5.30 -6.24 11.86
N THR A 34 5.60 -7.37 11.21
CA THR A 34 6.96 -7.76 10.82
C THR A 34 7.23 -7.49 9.33
N GLU A 35 8.50 -7.31 8.95
CA GLU A 35 8.90 -7.15 7.55
C GLU A 35 8.43 -8.28 6.66
N GLN A 36 8.40 -9.52 7.19
CA GLN A 36 7.92 -10.68 6.45
C GLN A 36 6.43 -10.56 6.12
N VAL A 37 5.63 -10.08 7.06
CA VAL A 37 4.21 -9.83 6.84
C VAL A 37 4.00 -8.70 5.82
N VAL A 38 4.82 -7.64 5.87
CA VAL A 38 4.78 -6.58 4.84
C VAL A 38 5.10 -7.14 3.45
N LYS A 39 6.11 -8.00 3.32
CA LYS A 39 6.42 -8.68 2.04
C LYS A 39 5.23 -9.50 1.52
N ASN A 40 4.51 -10.18 2.41
CA ASN A 40 3.30 -10.92 2.03
C ASN A 40 2.19 -9.97 1.55
N TYR A 41 1.96 -8.85 2.25
CA TYR A 41 1.00 -7.85 1.78
C TYR A 41 1.39 -7.26 0.43
N LEU A 42 2.67 -6.95 0.20
CA LEU A 42 3.15 -6.44 -1.09
C LEU A 42 2.92 -7.45 -2.20
N ARG A 43 3.23 -8.73 -1.97
CA ARG A 43 3.00 -9.79 -2.95
C ARG A 43 1.53 -9.89 -3.35
N ASN A 44 0.63 -9.89 -2.38
CA ASN A 44 -0.82 -9.93 -2.65
C ASN A 44 -1.30 -8.65 -3.34
N THR A 45 -0.76 -7.50 -2.96
CA THR A 45 -1.09 -6.21 -3.57
C THR A 45 -0.65 -6.17 -5.04
N PHE A 46 0.56 -6.66 -5.33
CA PHE A 46 1.12 -6.78 -6.67
C PHE A 46 0.22 -7.65 -7.56
N ASP A 47 -0.17 -8.83 -7.07
CA ASP A 47 -1.05 -9.75 -7.79
C ASP A 47 -2.44 -9.13 -8.06
N LYS A 48 -3.04 -8.48 -7.05
CA LYS A 48 -4.36 -7.85 -7.17
C LYS A 48 -4.40 -6.63 -8.09
N LEU A 49 -3.32 -5.84 -8.13
CA LEU A 49 -3.23 -4.64 -8.98
C LEU A 49 -2.60 -4.93 -10.35
N GLY A 50 -2.01 -6.11 -10.54
CA GLY A 50 -1.29 -6.46 -11.77
C GLY A 50 0.02 -5.70 -11.96
N VAL A 51 0.66 -5.29 -10.86
CA VAL A 51 1.97 -4.62 -10.86
C VAL A 51 3.06 -5.58 -10.40
N TRP A 52 4.28 -5.37 -10.85
CA TRP A 52 5.40 -6.32 -10.74
C TRP A 52 6.56 -5.79 -9.93
N SER A 53 6.59 -4.48 -9.65
CA SER A 53 7.67 -3.87 -8.88
C SER A 53 7.17 -2.83 -7.88
N ARG A 54 8.04 -2.55 -6.91
CA ARG A 54 7.82 -1.48 -5.92
C ARG A 54 7.65 -0.11 -6.59
N LEU A 55 8.41 0.16 -7.64
CA LEU A 55 8.30 1.40 -8.41
C LEU A 55 6.98 1.46 -9.17
N GLU A 56 6.59 0.37 -9.83
CA GLU A 56 5.29 0.29 -10.50
C GLU A 56 4.15 0.48 -9.51
N LEU A 57 4.21 -0.12 -8.31
CA LEU A 57 3.21 0.09 -7.28
C LEU A 57 3.13 1.57 -6.86
N ALA A 58 4.28 2.22 -6.64
CA ALA A 58 4.30 3.65 -6.31
C ALA A 58 3.70 4.50 -7.43
N LEU A 59 4.08 4.27 -8.69
CA LEU A 59 3.53 4.98 -9.85
C LEU A 59 2.03 4.69 -10.02
N TYR A 60 1.61 3.46 -9.78
CA TYR A 60 0.23 3.05 -9.86
C TYR A 60 -0.62 3.80 -8.83
N VAL A 61 -0.18 3.86 -7.58
CA VAL A 61 -0.83 4.64 -6.52
C VAL A 61 -0.88 6.12 -6.89
N ALA A 62 0.24 6.69 -7.37
CA ALA A 62 0.32 8.09 -7.81
C ALA A 62 -0.69 8.42 -8.91
N ASN A 63 -0.81 7.56 -9.92
CA ASN A 63 -1.68 7.75 -11.08
C ASN A 63 -3.18 7.56 -10.75
N HIS A 64 -3.50 6.84 -9.68
CA HIS A 64 -4.87 6.48 -9.32
C HIS A 64 -5.37 7.19 -8.04
N GLY A 65 -4.78 8.34 -7.69
CA GLY A 65 -5.29 9.21 -6.63
C GLY A 65 -4.35 9.44 -5.45
N GLY A 66 -3.15 8.84 -5.45
CA GLY A 66 -2.04 9.11 -4.54
C GLY A 66 -2.48 9.27 -3.07
N PRO A 67 -2.47 10.50 -2.52
CA PRO A 67 -2.86 10.77 -1.13
C PRO A 67 -4.26 10.24 -0.75
N ARG A 68 -5.18 10.09 -1.71
CA ARG A 68 -6.55 9.60 -1.47
C ARG A 68 -6.60 8.13 -1.08
N TRP A 69 -5.52 7.37 -1.28
CA TRP A 69 -5.41 5.98 -0.83
C TRP A 69 -5.18 5.88 0.69
N ARG A 70 -4.79 6.95 1.37
CA ARG A 70 -4.64 6.92 2.84
C ARG A 70 -5.94 6.67 3.61
N GLU A 71 -7.11 6.70 2.95
CA GLU A 71 -8.39 6.65 3.66
C GLU A 71 -9.26 5.47 3.22
N PRO A 72 -9.35 4.42 4.06
CA PRO A 72 -10.53 3.58 4.11
C PRO A 72 -11.63 4.20 5.00
N ASN A 73 -11.24 5.01 5.99
CA ASN A 73 -12.11 5.71 6.94
C ASN A 73 -11.37 6.95 7.44
N GLY A 74 -11.82 8.16 7.11
CA GLY A 74 -11.18 9.43 7.47
C GLY A 74 -11.21 9.73 8.97
N VAL A 75 -10.39 9.05 9.77
CA VAL A 75 -10.06 9.45 11.14
C VAL A 75 -8.61 9.13 11.46
N LEU A 76 -7.79 10.17 11.56
CA LEU A 76 -6.87 10.45 12.68
C LEU A 76 -6.57 11.97 12.64
N PRO A 77 -6.32 12.59 13.79
CA PRO A 77 -6.74 13.95 14.16
C PRO A 77 -6.20 15.10 13.31
#